data_AF-A0A929AU93-F1
#
_entry.id   AF-A0A929AU93-F1
#
_cell.length_a   1.000
_cell.length_b   1.000
_cell.length_c   1.000
_cell.angle_alpha   90.00
_cell.angle_beta   90.00
_cell.angle_gamma   90.00
#
_symmetry.space_group_name_H-M   'P 1'
#
loop_
_entity.id
_entity.type
_entity.pdbx_description
1 polymer ?
#
loop_
_entity_poly.entity_id
_entity_poly.type
_entity_poly.pdbx_seq_one_letter_code
_entity_poly.pdbx_strand_id
1 'polypeptide(L)'
;MTVQVCQSALCNRFHSVEERLCRWLLVAQDRSKTSEISLTREILAQMIGAGRPSVSLVTGTLQSAGLIHASRGKITILNREGMKEAACECYQIVKKELDRYLAKKIKT
;
A
#
# COMPACT_ATOMS: atom_id res chain seq x y z
N MET A 1 -7.75 -10.41 -17.87
CA MET A 1 -7.10 -9.10 -17.60
C MET A 1 -8.07 -7.99 -17.14
N THR A 2 -9.35 -8.28 -16.83
CA THR A 2 -10.34 -7.26 -16.43
C THR A 2 -10.57 -7.14 -14.91
N VAL A 3 -10.14 -8.12 -14.10
CA VAL A 3 -10.41 -8.13 -12.65
C VAL A 3 -9.58 -7.08 -11.89
N GLN A 4 -8.32 -6.83 -12.27
CA GLN A 4 -7.44 -5.88 -11.56
C GLN A 4 -7.83 -4.41 -11.74
N VAL A 5 -8.29 -4.00 -12.93
CA VAL A 5 -8.64 -2.60 -13.21
C VAL A 5 -9.95 -2.23 -12.50
N CYS A 6 -10.95 -3.12 -12.54
CA CYS A 6 -12.20 -2.94 -11.80
C CYS A 6 -11.96 -2.94 -10.29
N GLN A 7 -11.07 -3.79 -9.77
CA GLN A 7 -10.73 -3.79 -8.33
C GLN A 7 -10.12 -2.46 -7.88
N SER A 8 -9.20 -1.88 -8.66
CA SER A 8 -8.58 -0.59 -8.31
C SER A 8 -9.60 0.55 -8.35
N ALA A 9 -10.47 0.61 -9.37
CA ALA A 9 -11.50 1.65 -9.45
C ALA A 9 -12.53 1.55 -8.31
N LEU A 10 -12.98 0.34 -7.96
CA LEU A 10 -13.86 0.10 -6.82
C LEU A 10 -13.16 0.42 -5.50
N CYS A 11 -11.91 0.00 -5.33
CA CYS A 11 -11.11 0.29 -4.15
C CYS A 11 -10.97 1.81 -3.95
N ASN A 12 -10.79 2.56 -5.05
CA ASN A 12 -10.72 4.01 -5.03
C ASN A 12 -12.03 4.70 -4.64
N ARG A 13 -13.17 4.05 -4.90
CA ARG A 13 -14.51 4.57 -4.60
C ARG A 13 -14.98 4.22 -3.19
N PHE A 14 -14.64 3.04 -2.69
CA PHE A 14 -15.20 2.49 -1.46
C PHE A 14 -14.26 2.56 -0.26
N HIS A 15 -12.96 2.76 -0.47
CA HIS A 15 -11.99 2.87 0.61
C HIS A 15 -11.37 4.27 0.69
N SER A 16 -11.07 4.67 1.93
CA SER A 16 -10.37 5.90 2.24
C SER A 16 -8.97 5.94 1.62
N VAL A 17 -8.42 7.14 1.50
CA VAL A 17 -7.03 7.34 1.06
C VAL A 17 -6.06 6.63 2.00
N GLU A 18 -6.37 6.57 3.29
CA GLU A 18 -5.57 5.88 4.31
C GLU A 18 -5.48 4.37 4.05
N GLU A 19 -6.62 3.70 3.91
CA GLU A 19 -6.67 2.26 3.66
C GLU A 19 -5.93 1.86 2.38
N ARG A 20 -6.10 2.68 1.33
CA ARG A 20 -5.48 2.46 0.02
C ARG A 20 -3.97 2.69 0.07
N LEU A 21 -3.53 3.69 0.82
CA LEU A 21 -2.12 4.00 1.01
C LEU A 21 -1.42 2.91 1.83
N CYS A 22 -2.06 2.43 2.91
CA CYS A 22 -1.56 1.30 3.69
C CYS A 22 -1.41 0.03 2.83
N ARG A 23 -2.45 -0.31 2.05
CA ARG A 23 -2.40 -1.41 1.08
C ARG A 23 -1.24 -1.26 0.10
N TRP A 24 -1.07 -0.08 -0.50
CA TRP A 24 -0.04 0.14 -1.51
C TRP A 24 1.37 -0.02 -0.93
N LEU A 25 1.61 0.56 0.25
CA LEU A 25 2.90 0.44 0.94
C LEU A 25 3.22 -1.01 1.32
N LEU A 26 2.23 -1.78 1.78
CA LEU A 26 2.39 -3.22 2.04
C LEU A 26 2.74 -4.01 0.78
N VAL A 27 2.04 -3.75 -0.34
CA VAL A 27 2.33 -4.42 -1.63
C VAL A 27 3.71 -4.03 -2.15
N ALA A 28 4.12 -2.77 -2.00
CA ALA A 28 5.44 -2.31 -2.40
C ALA A 28 6.54 -2.99 -1.57
N GLN A 29 6.37 -3.10 -0.26
CA GLN A 29 7.26 -3.85 0.64
C GLN A 29 7.31 -5.35 0.29
N ASP A 30 6.16 -5.97 -0.02
CA ASP A 30 6.10 -7.38 -0.41
C ASP A 30 6.88 -7.67 -1.71
N ARG A 31 6.93 -6.68 -2.61
CA ARG A 31 7.67 -6.77 -3.88
C ARG A 31 9.15 -6.47 -3.72
N SER A 32 9.51 -5.45 -2.93
CA SER A 32 10.91 -5.06 -2.75
C SER A 32 11.65 -5.97 -1.78
N LYS A 33 10.93 -6.68 -0.89
CA LYS A 33 11.49 -7.42 0.27
C LYS A 33 12.31 -6.51 1.20
N THR A 34 12.03 -5.21 1.21
CA THR A 34 12.70 -4.21 2.06
C THR A 34 11.68 -3.50 2.95
N SER A 35 12.07 -3.14 4.18
CA SER A 35 11.24 -2.33 5.07
C SER A 35 11.13 -0.86 4.63
N GLU A 36 12.04 -0.45 3.77
CA GLU A 36 12.23 0.90 3.27
C GLU A 36 11.81 1.01 1.81
N ILE A 37 11.05 2.07 1.52
CA ILE A 37 10.54 2.36 0.19
C ILE A 37 10.96 3.78 -0.17
N SER A 38 11.80 3.91 -1.20
CA SER A 38 12.28 5.20 -1.71
C SER A 38 11.30 5.76 -2.73
N LEU A 39 10.44 6.67 -2.28
CA LEU A 39 9.52 7.39 -3.15
C LEU A 39 9.18 8.78 -2.61
N THR A 40 8.81 9.69 -3.50
CA THR A 40 8.32 11.02 -3.13
C THR A 40 6.81 11.00 -2.84
N ARG A 41 6.32 12.01 -2.11
CA ARG A 41 4.88 12.18 -1.86
C ARG A 41 4.11 12.45 -3.16
N GLU A 42 4.75 13.10 -4.13
CA GLU A 42 4.23 13.28 -5.49
C GLU A 42 3.92 11.96 -6.18
N ILE A 43 4.90 11.06 -6.20
CA ILE A 43 4.74 9.74 -6.82
C ILE A 43 3.68 8.95 -6.06
N LEU A 44 3.68 9.01 -4.73
CA LEU A 44 2.66 8.35 -3.91
C LEU A 44 1.25 8.85 -4.24
N ALA A 45 1.06 10.17 -4.36
CA ALA A 45 -0.21 10.78 -4.71
C ALA A 45 -0.72 10.33 -6.09
N GLN A 46 0.17 10.24 -7.08
CA GLN A 46 -0.17 9.70 -8.39
C GLN A 46 -0.59 8.23 -8.32
N MET A 47 0.18 7.40 -7.60
CA MET A 47 -0.09 5.96 -7.49
C MET A 47 -1.38 5.65 -6.73
N ILE A 48 -1.73 6.48 -5.75
CA ILE A 48 -2.99 6.39 -5.00
C ILE A 48 -4.11 7.18 -5.68
N GLY A 49 -3.89 7.87 -6.81
CA GLY A 49 -4.94 8.68 -7.45
C GLY A 49 -5.63 9.64 -6.48
N ALA A 50 -4.87 10.25 -5.58
CA ALA A 50 -5.34 11.17 -4.55
C ALA A 50 -4.53 12.48 -4.58
N GLY A 51 -5.08 13.56 -4.01
CA GLY A 51 -4.37 14.83 -3.92
C GLY A 51 -3.16 14.77 -2.98
N ARG A 52 -2.10 15.53 -3.30
CA ARG A 52 -0.92 15.68 -2.41
C ARG A 52 -1.26 16.10 -0.98
N PRO A 53 -2.24 17.00 -0.72
CA PRO A 53 -2.65 17.35 0.63
C PRO A 53 -3.19 16.13 1.41
N SER A 54 -4.04 15.33 0.77
CA SER A 54 -4.61 14.11 1.37
C SER A 54 -3.53 13.10 1.70
N VAL A 55 -2.58 12.86 0.78
CA VAL A 55 -1.45 11.96 1.04
C VAL A 55 -0.57 12.46 2.18
N SER A 56 -0.30 13.76 2.24
CA SER A 56 0.51 14.34 3.32
C SER A 56 -0.18 14.22 4.68
N LEU A 57 -1.49 14.46 4.75
CA LEU A 57 -2.30 14.30 5.95
C LEU A 57 -2.31 12.86 6.45
N VAL A 58 -2.60 11.91 5.56
CA VAL A 58 -2.60 10.47 5.87
C VAL A 58 -1.21 10.02 6.31
N THR A 59 -0.15 10.43 5.60
CA THR A 59 1.23 10.08 5.97
C THR A 59 1.56 10.60 7.38
N GLY A 60 1.13 11.82 7.72
CA GLY A 60 1.30 12.38 9.06
C GLY A 60 0.51 11.63 10.13
N THR A 61 -0.70 11.19 9.80
CA THR A 61 -1.56 10.38 10.68
C THR A 61 -0.91 9.03 10.99
N LEU A 62 -0.48 8.30 9.96
CA LEU A 62 0.19 7.01 10.10
C LEU A 62 1.53 7.13 10.85
N GLN A 63 2.25 8.24 10.65
CA GLN A 63 3.50 8.50 11.38
C GLN A 63 3.24 8.81 12.86
N SER A 64 2.19 9.56 13.17
CA SER A 64 1.78 9.85 14.56
C SER A 64 1.28 8.60 15.28
N ALA A 65 0.66 7.68 14.56
CA ALA A 65 0.26 6.36 15.05
C ALA A 65 1.44 5.37 15.18
N GLY A 66 2.67 5.76 14.82
CA GLY A 66 3.84 4.88 14.90
C GLY A 66 3.85 3.74 13.88
N LEU A 67 3.00 3.80 12.85
CA LEU A 67 2.91 2.76 11.82
C LEU A 67 4.03 2.87 10.79
N ILE A 68 4.42 4.11 10.47
CA ILE A 68 5.47 4.43 9.52
C ILE A 68 6.41 5.50 10.05
N HIS A 69 7.59 5.59 9.44
CA HIS A 69 8.46 6.75 9.50
C HIS A 69 8.62 7.32 8.09
N ALA A 70 8.21 8.58 7.87
CA ALA A 70 8.41 9.25 6.60
C ALA A 70 9.49 10.34 6.73
N SER A 71 10.46 10.28 5.82
CA SER A 71 11.47 11.31 5.62
C SER A 71 11.49 11.73 4.14
N ARG A 72 12.37 12.66 3.77
CA ARG A 72 12.37 13.22 2.41
C ARG A 72 12.68 12.11 1.39
N GLY A 73 11.69 11.77 0.57
CA GLY A 73 11.83 10.76 -0.49
C GLY A 73 11.86 9.31 0.01
N LYS A 74 11.50 9.05 1.27
CA LYS A 74 11.64 7.75 1.91
C LYS A 74 10.53 7.49 2.92
N ILE A 75 9.97 6.28 2.87
CA ILE A 75 8.99 5.78 3.83
C ILE A 75 9.47 4.42 4.34
N THR A 76 9.53 4.27 5.66
CA THR A 76 9.85 3.01 6.33
C THR A 76 8.61 2.54 7.09
N ILE A 77 8.20 1.29 6.88
CA ILE A 77 7.14 0.66 7.68
C ILE A 77 7.75 0.21 9.01
N LEU A 78 7.21 0.71 10.12
CA LEU A 78 7.66 0.38 11.48
C LEU A 78 6.83 -0.75 12.09
N ASN A 79 5.50 -0.68 11.91
CA ASN A 79 4.58 -1.70 12.40
C ASN A 79 3.77 -2.28 11.24
N ARG A 80 4.22 -3.44 10.75
CA ARG A 80 3.58 -4.10 9.62
C ARG A 80 2.19 -4.65 9.97
N GLU A 81 1.96 -5.15 11.17
CA GLU A 81 0.63 -5.69 11.55
C GLU A 81 -0.39 -4.56 11.66
N GLY A 82 -0.05 -3.45 12.32
CA GLY A 82 -0.92 -2.27 12.35
C GLY A 82 -1.21 -1.70 10.96
N MET A 83 -0.22 -1.74 10.04
CA MET A 83 -0.46 -1.38 8.64
C MET A 83 -1.43 -2.32 7.91
N LYS A 84 -1.49 -3.61 8.27
CA LYS A 84 -2.46 -4.55 7.70
C LYS A 84 -3.86 -4.31 8.23
N GLU A 85 -3.99 -3.97 9.50
CA GLU A 85 -5.26 -3.61 10.13
C GLU A 85 -5.82 -2.30 9.55
N ALA A 86 -4.95 -1.34 9.27
CA ALA A 86 -5.32 -0.08 8.63
C ALA A 86 -5.50 -0.19 7.10
N ALA A 87 -5.10 -1.29 6.47
CA ALA A 87 -5.27 -1.49 5.03
C ALA A 87 -6.65 -2.06 4.70
N CYS A 88 -7.18 -1.72 3.54
CA CYS A 88 -8.43 -2.34 3.09
C CYS A 88 -8.27 -3.85 2.89
N GLU A 89 -9.37 -4.58 3.04
CA GLU A 89 -9.48 -6.03 2.85
C GLU A 89 -9.00 -6.47 1.47
N CYS A 90 -9.05 -5.56 0.49
CA CYS A 90 -8.55 -5.82 -0.84
C CYS A 90 -7.05 -6.22 -0.80
N TYR A 91 -6.24 -5.76 0.16
CA TYR A 91 -4.84 -6.18 0.33
C TYR A 91 -4.72 -7.71 0.44
N GLN A 92 -5.54 -8.33 1.28
CA GLN A 92 -5.52 -9.78 1.49
C GLN A 92 -5.89 -10.55 0.22
N ILE A 93 -6.83 -10.03 -0.57
CA ILE A 93 -7.23 -10.63 -1.85
C ILE A 93 -6.04 -10.63 -2.82
N VAL A 94 -5.34 -9.50 -2.96
CA VAL A 94 -4.19 -9.40 -3.87
C VAL A 94 -3.02 -10.24 -3.39
N LYS A 95 -2.73 -10.24 -2.09
CA LYS A 95 -1.66 -11.06 -1.50
C LYS A 95 -1.91 -12.55 -1.74
N LYS A 96 -3.13 -13.03 -1.47
CA LYS A 96 -3.50 -14.44 -1.66
C LYS A 96 -3.35 -14.88 -3.12
N GLU A 97 -3.70 -14.02 -4.08
CA GLU A 97 -3.53 -14.34 -5.51
C GLU A 97 -2.05 -14.37 -5.91
N LEU A 98 -1.25 -13.43 -5.40
CA LEU A 98 0.20 -13.41 -5.63
C LEU A 98 0.89 -14.64 -5.04
N ASP A 99 0.57 -15.01 -3.80
CA ASP A 99 1.11 -16.19 -3.14
C ASP A 99 0.76 -17.47 -3.91
N ARG A 100 -0.49 -17.59 -4.39
CA ARG A 100 -0.92 -18.70 -5.25
C ARG A 100 -0.11 -18.77 -6.55
N TYR A 101 0.12 -17.64 -7.21
CA TYR A 101 0.89 -17.58 -8.44
C TYR A 101 2.36 -17.99 -8.23
N LEU A 102 2.99 -17.48 -7.17
CA LEU A 102 4.37 -17.84 -6.81
C LEU A 102 4.47 -19.32 -6.44
N ALA A 103 3.52 -19.87 -5.68
CA ALA A 103 3.47 -21.28 -5.33
C ALA A 103 3.33 -22.20 -6.56
N LYS A 104 2.61 -21.76 -7.61
CA LYS A 104 2.54 -22.48 -8.89
C LYS A 104 3.86 -22.44 -9.63
N LYS A 105 4.53 -21.28 -9.68
CA LYS A 105 5.79 -21.11 -10.42
C LYS A 105 6.97 -21.87 -9.78
N ILE A 106 6.95 -22.11 -8.47
CA ILE A 106 7.98 -22.91 -7.77
C ILE A 106 7.81 -24.43 -8.05
N LYS A 107 6.62 -24.87 -8.46
CA LYS A 107 6.31 -26.28 -8.74
C LYS A 107 6.51 -26.69 -10.22
N THR A 108 6.94 -25.77 -11.07
CA THR A 108 7.22 -25.99 -12.50
C THR A 108 8.70 -25.78 -12.76
#